data_AF-E8UYL8-F1
#
_entry.id   AF-E8UYL8-F1
#
_cell.length_a   1.000
_cell.length_b   1.000
_cell.length_c   1.000
_cell.angle_alpha   90.00
_cell.angle_beta   90.00
_cell.angle_gamma   90.00
#
_symmetry.space_group_name_H-M   'P 1'
#
loop_
_entity.id
_entity.type
_entity.pdbx_description
1 polymer ?
#
loop_
_entity_poly.entity_id
_entity_poly.type
_entity_poly.pdbx_seq_one_letter_code
_entity_poly.pdbx_strand_id
1 'polypeptide(L)'
;MYLNKAILMGFLGGDAVVRTGKNNKPFTTLSLATKESYKDKETGKYNERTEWHNLIVFGKLAEFAGKLKKGAHIQIEGKIQHSEYKGVQTDTIRVTSILKLDRAERVAAEEEFDEITEEDVAA
;
A
#
# COMPACT_ATOMS: atom_id res chain seq x y z
N MET A 1 -0.37 13.91 -25.56
CA MET A 1 -0.06 14.00 -24.12
C MET A 1 -0.14 12.59 -23.55
N TYR A 2 0.79 12.17 -22.70
CA TYR A 2 0.85 10.80 -22.16
C TYR A 2 0.55 10.79 -20.65
N LEU A 3 -0.13 9.76 -20.16
CA LEU A 3 -0.47 9.56 -18.75
C LEU A 3 -0.01 8.17 -18.29
N ASN A 4 0.77 8.14 -17.20
CA ASN A 4 1.09 6.92 -16.47
C ASN A 4 0.75 7.18 -15.01
N LYS A 5 -0.28 6.48 -14.53
CA LYS A 5 -0.77 6.53 -13.15
C LYS A 5 -1.24 5.14 -12.77
N ALA A 6 -0.75 4.64 -11.64
CA ALA A 6 -1.21 3.41 -11.00
C ALA A 6 -1.73 3.76 -9.62
N ILE A 7 -2.92 3.23 -9.29
CA ILE A 7 -3.53 3.35 -7.96
C ILE A 7 -3.76 1.93 -7.48
N LEU A 8 -3.18 1.59 -6.33
CA LEU A 8 -3.33 0.26 -5.73
C LEU A 8 -3.73 0.41 -4.27
N MET A 9 -4.51 -0.56 -3.79
CA MET A 9 -4.93 -0.66 -2.40
C MET A 9 -4.77 -2.10 -1.95
N GLY A 10 -4.16 -2.30 -0.78
CA GLY A 10 -3.91 -3.63 -0.27
C GLY A 10 -3.04 -3.64 0.98
N PHE A 11 -2.48 -4.80 1.29
CA PHE A 11 -1.76 -5.02 2.53
C PHE A 11 -0.26 -5.22 2.30
N LEU A 12 0.56 -4.72 3.21
CA LEU A 12 1.99 -5.00 3.18
C LEU A 12 2.28 -6.45 3.55
N GLY A 13 2.97 -7.19 2.67
CA GLY A 13 3.36 -8.59 2.93
C GLY A 13 4.53 -8.77 3.89
N GLY A 14 5.32 -7.70 4.06
CA GLY A 14 6.48 -7.68 4.94
C GLY A 14 6.71 -6.28 5.50
N ASP A 15 7.65 -6.18 6.43
CA ASP A 15 8.07 -4.89 6.97
C ASP A 15 8.75 -4.03 5.91
N ALA A 16 8.63 -2.71 6.06
CA ALA A 16 9.29 -1.77 5.19
C ALA A 16 10.81 -1.90 5.29
N VAL A 17 11.49 -1.96 4.13
CA VAL A 17 12.95 -2.05 4.06
C VAL A 17 13.50 -0.72 3.61
N VAL A 18 14.16 0.00 4.52
CA VAL A 18 14.86 1.26 4.23
C VAL A 18 16.25 0.93 3.69
N ARG A 19 16.60 1.52 2.55
CA ARG A 19 17.88 1.35 1.88
C ARG A 19 18.48 2.71 1.54
N THR A 20 19.79 2.78 1.47
CA THR A 20 20.51 3.99 1.03
C THR A 20 21.00 3.79 -0.39
N GLY A 21 20.60 4.68 -1.30
CA GLY A 21 21.01 4.64 -2.69
C GLY A 21 22.44 5.16 -2.91
N LYS A 22 22.97 4.99 -4.12
CA LYS A 22 24.32 5.44 -4.52
C LYS A 22 24.57 6.94 -4.30
N ASN A 23 23.53 7.75 -4.32
CA ASN A 23 23.61 9.20 -4.13
C ASN A 23 23.45 9.61 -2.65
N ASN A 24 23.63 8.68 -1.72
CA ASN A 24 23.40 8.84 -0.28
C ASN A 24 21.97 9.29 0.09
N LYS A 25 21.01 9.09 -0.81
CA LYS A 25 19.59 9.38 -0.57
C LYS A 25 18.87 8.11 -0.10
N PRO A 26 18.16 8.14 1.03
CA PRO A 26 17.37 7.00 1.49
C PRO A 26 16.17 6.78 0.56
N PHE A 27 15.81 5.51 0.39
CA PHE A 27 14.61 5.06 -0.27
C PHE A 27 14.06 3.85 0.47
N THR A 28 12.75 3.68 0.43
CA THR A 28 12.06 2.58 1.12
C THR A 28 11.41 1.68 0.07
N THR A 29 11.65 0.38 0.19
CA THR A 29 11.00 -0.63 -0.64
C THR A 29 9.89 -1.30 0.15
N LEU A 30 8.71 -1.43 -0.45
CA LEU A 30 7.56 -2.11 0.13
C LEU A 30 7.08 -3.22 -0.81
N SER A 31 6.53 -4.28 -0.25
CA SER A 31 5.83 -5.34 -0.99
C SER A 31 4.35 -5.28 -0.66
N LEU A 32 3.53 -4.96 -1.66
CA LEU A 32 2.08 -4.79 -1.52
C LEU A 32 1.36 -5.98 -2.16
N ALA A 33 0.52 -6.64 -1.38
CA ALA A 33 -0.40 -7.67 -1.86
C ALA A 33 -1.73 -7.05 -2.25
N THR A 34 -2.18 -7.33 -3.47
CA THR A 34 -3.56 -7.06 -3.92
C THR A 34 -4.22 -8.39 -4.26
N LYS A 35 -5.48 -8.56 -3.85
CA LYS A 35 -6.21 -9.82 -4.03
C LYS A 35 -7.42 -9.59 -4.93
N GLU A 36 -7.61 -10.47 -5.90
CA GLU A 36 -8.83 -10.58 -6.70
C GLU A 36 -9.49 -11.95 -6.45
N SER A 37 -10.82 -11.95 -6.38
CA SER A 37 -11.62 -13.17 -6.33
C SER A 37 -12.46 -13.23 -7.59
N TYR A 38 -12.27 -14.27 -8.40
CA TYR A 38 -13.01 -14.46 -9.64
C TYR A 38 -13.70 -15.82 -9.66
N LYS A 39 -14.86 -15.88 -10.32
CA LYS A 39 -15.58 -17.13 -10.51
C LYS A 39 -15.07 -17.80 -11.78
N ASP A 40 -14.55 -19.01 -11.62
CA ASP A 40 -14.13 -19.85 -12.73
C ASP A 40 -15.35 -20.30 -13.52
N LYS A 41 -15.31 -20.10 -14.84
CA LYS A 41 -16.44 -20.40 -15.75
C LYS A 41 -16.59 -21.90 -16.00
N GLU A 42 -15.51 -22.69 -15.89
CA GLU A 42 -15.55 -24.13 -16.15
C GLU A 42 -15.95 -24.90 -14.90
N THR A 43 -15.39 -24.53 -13.74
CA THR A 43 -15.61 -25.26 -12.48
C THR A 43 -16.71 -24.67 -11.61
N GLY A 44 -17.14 -23.43 -11.89
CA GLY A 44 -18.13 -22.71 -11.09
C GLY A 44 -17.65 -22.30 -9.69
N LYS A 45 -16.39 -22.59 -9.34
CA LYS A 45 -15.78 -22.26 -8.04
C LYS A 45 -15.22 -20.85 -8.02
N TYR A 46 -15.15 -20.27 -6.82
CA TYR A 46 -14.43 -19.02 -6.60
C TYR A 46 -12.94 -19.33 -6.43
N ASN A 47 -12.13 -18.76 -7.30
CA ASN A 47 -10.68 -18.79 -7.20
C ASN A 47 -10.17 -17.45 -6.68
N GLU A 48 -9.12 -17.51 -5.87
CA GLU A 48 -8.45 -16.34 -5.31
C GLU A 48 -7.07 -16.19 -5.93
N ARG A 49 -6.77 -15.00 -6.43
CA ARG A 49 -5.44 -14.67 -6.95
C ARG A 49 -4.87 -13.49 -6.20
N THR A 50 -3.65 -13.64 -5.73
CA THR A 50 -2.90 -12.57 -5.07
C THR A 50 -1.77 -12.12 -5.98
N GLU A 51 -1.69 -10.82 -6.23
CA GLU A 51 -0.62 -10.18 -6.99
C GLU A 51 0.28 -9.38 -6.05
N TRP A 52 1.58 -9.46 -6.31
CA TRP A 52 2.63 -8.86 -5.49
C TRP A 52 3.28 -7.70 -6.23
N HIS A 53 3.18 -6.51 -5.66
CA HIS A 53 3.68 -5.28 -6.25
C HIS A 53 4.90 -4.77 -5.50
N ASN A 54 5.97 -4.45 -6.24
CA ASN A 54 7.18 -3.85 -5.69
C ASN A 54 7.07 -2.33 -5.73
N LEU A 55 6.96 -1.70 -4.56
CA LEU A 55 6.86 -0.25 -4.44
C LEU A 55 8.21 0.34 -4.07
N ILE A 56 8.59 1.44 -4.72
CA ILE A 56 9.79 2.21 -4.39
C ILE A 56 9.37 3.63 -4.02
N VAL A 57 9.70 4.03 -2.80
CA VAL A 57 9.37 5.33 -2.21
C VAL A 57 10.63 6.13 -1.97
N PHE A 58 10.65 7.41 -2.35
CA PHE A 58 11.81 8.29 -2.22
C PHE A 58 11.50 9.54 -1.37
N GLY A 59 12.56 10.18 -0.87
CA GLY A 59 12.46 11.48 -0.19
C GLY A 59 11.72 11.39 1.15
N LYS A 60 10.97 12.45 1.52
CA LYS A 60 10.24 12.51 2.78
C LYS A 60 9.21 11.38 2.96
N LEU A 61 8.59 10.93 1.85
CA LEU A 61 7.66 9.80 1.88
C LEU A 61 8.37 8.49 2.25
N ALA A 62 9.67 8.35 1.97
CA ALA A 62 10.42 7.15 2.34
C ALA A 62 10.54 7.01 3.86
N GLU A 63 10.71 8.12 4.59
CA GLU A 63 10.77 8.12 6.05
C GLU A 63 9.44 7.67 6.67
N PHE A 64 8.32 8.16 6.13
CA PHE A 64 6.98 7.70 6.53
C PHE A 64 6.77 6.22 6.20
N ALA A 65 7.05 5.83 4.96
CA ALA A 65 6.94 4.46 4.49
C ALA A 65 7.81 3.49 5.31
N GLY A 66 8.97 3.94 5.79
CA GLY A 66 9.88 3.14 6.62
C GLY A 66 9.33 2.78 7.99
N LYS A 67 8.30 3.48 8.48
CA LYS A 67 7.61 3.16 9.74
C LYS A 67 6.51 2.11 9.55
N LEU A 68 6.12 1.81 8.31
CA LEU A 68 5.08 0.83 8.03
C LEU A 68 5.56 -0.59 8.34
N LYS A 69 4.65 -1.37 8.93
CA LYS A 69 4.88 -2.77 9.30
C LYS A 69 4.09 -3.71 8.42
N LYS A 70 4.49 -4.98 8.42
CA LYS A 70 3.72 -6.06 7.81
C LYS A 70 2.27 -5.99 8.26
N GLY A 71 1.34 -6.16 7.32
CA GLY A 71 -0.10 -6.12 7.58
C GLY A 71 -0.70 -4.72 7.56
N ALA A 72 0.07 -3.65 7.40
CA ALA A 72 -0.49 -2.31 7.20
C ALA A 72 -1.35 -2.27 5.94
N HIS A 73 -2.58 -1.79 6.08
CA HIS A 73 -3.48 -1.54 4.96
C HIS A 73 -3.18 -0.15 4.39
N ILE A 74 -2.80 -0.11 3.11
CA ILE A 74 -2.41 1.16 2.48
C ILE A 74 -3.04 1.28 1.09
N GLN A 75 -3.33 2.52 0.71
CA GLN A 75 -3.53 2.93 -0.67
C GLN A 75 -2.31 3.71 -1.14
N ILE A 76 -1.89 3.44 -2.36
CA ILE A 76 -0.79 4.15 -3.01
C ILE A 76 -1.23 4.71 -4.35
N GLU A 77 -0.65 5.84 -4.73
CA GLU A 77 -0.64 6.34 -6.09
C GLU A 77 0.80 6.44 -6.55
N GLY A 78 1.08 6.06 -7.79
CA GLY A 78 2.42 6.12 -8.36
C GLY A 78 2.45 5.96 -9.87
N LYS A 79 3.65 5.68 -10.37
CA LYS A 79 3.92 5.43 -11.80
C LYS A 79 4.60 4.09 -11.96
N ILE A 80 4.16 3.30 -12.93
CA ILE A 80 4.80 2.01 -13.24
C ILE A 80 6.12 2.30 -13.97
N GLN A 81 7.18 1.62 -13.54
CA GLN A 81 8.50 1.66 -14.14
C GLN A 81 8.97 0.22 -14.41
N HIS A 82 9.23 -0.04 -15.69
CA HIS A 82 9.88 -1.26 -16.13
C HIS A 82 11.39 -1.03 -16.13
N SER A 83 12.12 -1.96 -15.56
CA SER A 83 13.59 -1.96 -15.61
C SER A 83 14.07 -3.35 -15.98
N GLU A 84 15.13 -3.42 -16.77
CA GLU A 84 15.78 -4.68 -17.12
C GLU A 84 17.20 -4.66 -16.57
N TYR A 85 17.55 -5.69 -15.80
CA TYR A 85 18.90 -5.85 -15.29
C TYR A 85 19.35 -7.29 -15.52
N LYS A 86 20.44 -7.48 -16.28
CA LYS A 86 20.99 -8.79 -16.65
C LYS A 86 19.96 -9.75 -17.28
N GLY A 87 19.08 -9.23 -18.15
CA GLY A 87 18.03 -10.02 -18.82
C GLY A 87 16.81 -10.34 -17.96
N VAL A 88 16.76 -9.85 -16.71
CA VAL A 88 15.58 -9.98 -15.85
C VAL A 88 14.78 -8.69 -15.90
N GLN A 89 13.56 -8.77 -16.42
CA GLN A 89 12.60 -7.67 -16.37
C GLN A 89 11.99 -7.60 -14.98
N THR A 90 12.02 -6.41 -14.38
CA THR A 90 11.43 -6.11 -13.09
C THR A 90 10.51 -4.92 -13.22
N ASP A 91 9.27 -5.12 -12.79
CA ASP A 91 8.26 -4.08 -12.74
C ASP A 91 8.18 -3.52 -11.33
N THR A 92 8.26 -2.19 -11.25
CA THR A 92 8.25 -1.46 -9.98
C THR A 92 7.28 -0.30 -10.08
N ILE A 93 6.72 0.11 -8.95
CA ILE A 93 5.87 1.29 -8.87
C ILE A 93 6.61 2.35 -8.08
N ARG A 94 6.93 3.45 -8.76
CA ARG A 94 7.46 4.63 -8.11
C ARG A 94 6.31 5.39 -7.46
N VAL A 95 6.27 5.35 -6.14
CA VAL A 95 5.17 5.91 -5.36
C VAL A 95 5.29 7.43 -5.29
N THR A 96 4.16 8.11 -5.52
CA THR A 96 4.01 9.56 -5.41
C THR A 96 3.13 9.97 -4.23
N SER A 97 2.23 9.09 -3.78
CA SER A 97 1.39 9.31 -2.60
C SER A 97 1.11 8.01 -1.88
N ILE A 98 1.01 8.07 -0.54
CA ILE A 98 0.67 6.95 0.33
C ILE A 98 -0.40 7.43 1.31
N LEU A 99 -1.47 6.64 1.44
CA LEU A 99 -2.50 6.79 2.45
C LEU A 99 -2.51 5.51 3.29
N LYS A 100 -2.31 5.64 4.60
CA LYS A 100 -2.51 4.52 5.53
C LYS A 100 -3.99 4.43 5.86
N LEU A 101 -4.58 3.28 5.60
CA LEU A 101 -6.00 3.02 5.79
C LEU A 101 -6.17 2.28 7.12
N ASP A 102 -5.87 2.95 8.23
CA ASP A 102 -6.10 2.36 9.54
C ASP A 102 -7.61 2.30 9.81
N ARG A 103 -8.15 1.08 9.75
CA ARG A 103 -9.53 0.82 10.16
C ARG A 103 -9.68 0.91 11.69
N ALA A 104 -8.62 0.60 12.45
CA ALA A 104 -8.67 0.56 13.91
C ALA A 104 -8.78 1.95 14.55
N GLU A 105 -8.02 2.95 14.05
CA GLU A 105 -8.11 4.33 14.57
C GLU A 105 -9.44 4.98 14.22
N ARG A 106 -10.06 4.58 13.09
CA ARG A 106 -11.36 5.10 12.68
C ARG A 106 -12.52 4.53 13.50
N VAL A 107 -12.48 3.24 13.81
CA VAL A 107 -13.48 2.59 14.68
C VAL A 107 -13.36 3.10 16.11
N ALA A 108 -12.15 3.24 16.66
CA ALA A 108 -11.97 3.80 18.00
C ALA A 108 -12.44 5.26 18.10
N ALA A 109 -12.19 6.08 17.06
CA ALA A 109 -12.67 7.46 17.02
C ALA A 109 -14.19 7.57 16.79
N GLU A 110 -14.80 6.60 16.09
CA GLU A 110 -16.26 6.52 15.94
C GLU A 110 -16.92 6.08 17.26
N GLU A 111 -16.33 5.13 17.98
CA GLU A 111 -16.79 4.68 19.30
C GLU A 111 -16.68 5.79 20.37
N GLU A 112 -15.55 6.53 20.42
CA GLU A 112 -15.40 7.68 21.33
C GLU A 112 -16.36 8.84 20.99
N PHE A 113 -16.69 9.04 19.71
CA PHE A 113 -17.63 10.08 19.30
C PHE A 113 -19.07 9.75 19.71
N ASP A 114 -19.49 8.50 19.54
CA ASP A 114 -20.82 8.04 19.95
C ASP A 114 -20.99 8.14 21.48
N GLU A 115 -19.94 7.81 22.26
CA GLU A 115 -19.96 7.90 23.74
C GLU A 115 -20.10 9.36 24.24
N ILE A 116 -19.41 10.32 23.60
CA ILE A 116 -19.56 11.76 23.93
C ILE A 116 -20.96 12.26 23.59
N THR A 117 -21.56 11.81 22.48
CA THR A 117 -22.93 12.22 22.14
C THR A 117 -23.98 11.68 23.10
N GLU A 118 -23.76 10.52 23.72
CA GLU A 118 -24.67 9.99 24.73
C GLU A 118 -24.58 10.75 26.06
N GLU A 119 -23.38 11.14 26.50
CA GLU A 119 -23.21 11.97 27.71
C GLU A 119 -23.71 13.42 27.52
N ASP A 120 -23.44 14.05 26.37
CA ASP A 120 -23.85 15.43 26.08
C ASP A 120 -25.37 15.58 25.84
N VAL A 121 -26.07 14.50 25.47
CA VAL A 121 -27.54 14.49 25.33
C VAL A 121 -28.24 14.18 26.67
N ALA A 122 -27.51 13.59 27.64
CA ALA A 122 -28.03 13.25 28.96
C ALA A 122 -27.84 14.34 30.03
N ALA A 123 -27.12 15.43 29.71
CA ALA A 123 -26.89 16.61 30.56
C ALA A 123 -27.85 17.78 30.22
#